data_AF-A0A9P7FB23-F1
#
_entry.id   AF-A0A9P7FB23-F1
#
_cell.length_a   1.000
_cell.length_b   1.000
_cell.length_c   1.000
_cell.angle_alpha   90.00
_cell.angle_beta   90.00
_cell.angle_gamma   90.00
#
_symmetry.space_group_name_H-M   'P 1'
#
loop_
_entity.id
_entity.type
_entity.pdbx_description
1 polymer ?
#
loop_
_entity_poly.entity_id
_entity_poly.type
_entity_poly.pdbx_seq_one_letter_code
_entity_poly.pdbx_strand_id
1 'polypeptide(L)'
;LDCILEVMGASWAQSTKETYGAGLLVFHVYCDTLNISEEQHCPIPPTLLLAFLSSCAGSYSASALANYAAGLKAWHLPHGCPWIVDAKELKAILDGAAAHAPTSLKCSKCAPFTVDILSIIRSHINLNDPRDAAIFACITTTFYSIARLGEFTVPTIKAFDPNKHVTCDSVSAAVDHNGLPVTKF
;
A
#
# COMPACT_ATOMS: atom_id res chain seq x y z
N LEU A 1 -18.89 -22.63 -0.59
CA LEU A 1 -18.87 -21.18 -0.27
C LEU A 1 -17.44 -20.68 -0.15
N ASP A 2 -16.56 -21.41 0.54
CA ASP A 2 -15.15 -21.02 0.74
C ASP A 2 -14.38 -20.75 -0.57
N CYS A 3 -14.56 -21.56 -1.61
CA CYS A 3 -13.95 -21.32 -2.92
C CYS A 3 -14.32 -19.95 -3.55
N ILE A 4 -15.56 -19.46 -3.33
CA ILE A 4 -15.98 -18.13 -3.82
C ILE A 4 -15.24 -17.03 -3.05
N LEU A 5 -15.12 -17.17 -1.73
CA LEU A 5 -14.39 -16.23 -0.88
C LEU A 5 -12.90 -16.22 -1.21
N GLU A 6 -12.30 -17.37 -1.51
CA GLU A 6 -10.90 -17.48 -1.92
C GLU A 6 -10.65 -16.78 -3.27
N VAL A 7 -11.50 -17.04 -4.27
CA VAL A 7 -11.37 -16.42 -5.61
C VAL A 7 -11.61 -14.91 -5.54
N MET A 8 -12.65 -14.46 -4.82
CA MET A 8 -12.88 -13.02 -4.60
C MET A 8 -11.73 -12.39 -3.80
N GLY A 9 -11.26 -13.08 -2.78
CA GLY A 9 -10.11 -12.65 -1.98
C GLY A 9 -8.83 -12.50 -2.81
N ALA A 10 -8.62 -13.33 -3.83
CA ALA A 10 -7.47 -13.22 -4.73
C ALA A 10 -7.48 -11.94 -5.58
N SER A 11 -8.61 -11.24 -5.70
CA SER A 11 -8.69 -9.96 -6.43
C SER A 11 -7.96 -8.81 -5.74
N TRP A 12 -7.61 -8.93 -4.45
CA TRP A 12 -6.86 -7.93 -3.71
C TRP A 12 -5.45 -8.40 -3.38
N ALA A 13 -4.47 -7.51 -3.55
CA ALA A 13 -3.12 -7.73 -3.08
C ALA A 13 -3.08 -7.92 -1.55
N GLN A 14 -2.09 -8.64 -1.05
CA GLN A 14 -1.95 -8.93 0.38
C GLN A 14 -1.88 -7.65 1.23
N SER A 15 -1.13 -6.64 0.79
CA SER A 15 -1.05 -5.33 1.45
C SER A 15 -2.39 -4.57 1.48
N THR A 16 -3.21 -4.74 0.45
CA THR A 16 -4.57 -4.18 0.41
C THR A 16 -5.46 -4.87 1.44
N LYS A 17 -5.39 -6.19 1.57
CA LYS A 17 -6.13 -6.95 2.59
C LYS A 17 -5.76 -6.52 4.00
N GLU A 18 -4.48 -6.33 4.27
CA GLU A 18 -3.99 -5.83 5.57
C GLU A 18 -4.53 -4.44 5.88
N THR A 19 -4.48 -3.53 4.89
CA THR A 19 -5.01 -2.17 5.03
C THR A 19 -6.53 -2.18 5.27
N TYR A 20 -7.27 -3.01 4.53
CA TYR A 20 -8.72 -3.14 4.69
C TYR A 20 -9.08 -3.79 6.03
N GLY A 21 -8.33 -4.82 6.44
CA GLY A 21 -8.48 -5.48 7.73
C GLY A 21 -8.27 -4.52 8.91
N ALA A 22 -7.28 -3.61 8.81
CA ALA A 22 -7.10 -2.56 9.82
C ALA A 22 -8.32 -1.63 9.91
N GLY A 23 -8.90 -1.23 8.78
CA GLY A 23 -10.13 -0.42 8.76
C GLY A 23 -11.34 -1.14 9.35
N LEU A 24 -11.49 -2.43 9.04
CA LEU A 24 -12.53 -3.29 9.64
C LEU A 24 -12.38 -3.39 11.15
N LEU A 25 -11.17 -3.63 11.64
CA LEU A 25 -10.89 -3.72 13.07
C LEU A 25 -11.30 -2.43 13.79
N VAL A 26 -10.88 -1.27 13.26
CA VAL A 26 -11.18 0.04 13.87
C VAL A 26 -12.69 0.31 13.87
N PHE A 27 -13.40 -0.10 12.81
CA PHE A 27 -14.87 -0.02 12.75
C PHE A 27 -15.55 -0.91 13.80
N HIS A 28 -15.12 -2.17 13.94
CA HIS A 28 -15.68 -3.07 14.96
C HIS A 28 -15.47 -2.54 16.37
N VAL A 29 -14.25 -2.06 16.69
CA VAL A 29 -13.96 -1.42 17.98
C VAL A 29 -14.87 -0.22 18.22
N TYR A 30 -15.10 0.62 17.20
CA TYR A 30 -16.03 1.73 17.30
C TYR A 30 -17.46 1.25 17.60
N CYS A 31 -17.95 0.23 16.90
CA CYS A 31 -19.26 -0.35 17.14
C CYS A 31 -19.41 -0.91 18.56
N ASP A 32 -18.41 -1.67 19.03
CA ASP A 32 -18.37 -2.25 20.37
C ASP A 32 -18.43 -1.16 21.45
N THR A 33 -17.70 -0.05 21.26
CA THR A 33 -17.70 1.07 22.23
C THR A 33 -19.06 1.77 22.35
N LEU A 34 -19.90 1.67 21.31
CA LEU A 34 -21.24 2.24 21.27
C LEU A 34 -22.34 1.20 21.50
N ASN A 35 -21.98 -0.06 21.78
CA ASN A 35 -22.90 -1.20 21.89
C ASN A 35 -23.84 -1.32 20.68
N ILE A 36 -23.30 -1.11 19.48
CA ILE A 36 -24.04 -1.32 18.24
C ILE A 36 -24.19 -2.83 18.01
N SER A 37 -25.39 -3.26 17.62
CA SER A 37 -25.65 -4.67 17.34
C SER A 37 -24.88 -5.16 16.11
N GLU A 38 -24.33 -6.38 16.18
CA GLU A 38 -23.59 -6.99 15.06
C GLU A 38 -24.43 -7.11 13.79
N GLU A 39 -25.75 -7.19 13.90
CA GLU A 39 -26.69 -7.20 12.78
C GLU A 39 -26.58 -5.93 11.91
N GLN A 40 -26.08 -4.83 12.49
CA GLN A 40 -25.87 -3.55 11.79
C GLN A 40 -24.47 -3.43 11.16
N HIS A 41 -23.61 -4.44 11.32
CA HIS A 41 -22.25 -4.43 10.75
C HIS A 41 -22.22 -4.83 9.27
N CYS A 42 -23.25 -5.53 8.77
CA CYS A 42 -23.43 -5.88 7.36
C CYS A 42 -24.90 -6.26 7.10
N PRO A 43 -25.67 -5.49 6.30
CA PRO A 43 -25.28 -4.24 5.64
C PRO A 43 -25.16 -3.07 6.62
N ILE A 44 -24.10 -2.26 6.46
CA ILE A 44 -23.89 -1.08 7.30
C ILE A 44 -24.91 0.02 6.93
N PRO A 45 -25.69 0.55 7.90
CA PRO A 45 -26.51 1.72 7.67
C PRO A 45 -25.65 2.93 7.25
N PRO A 46 -26.06 3.74 6.25
CA PRO A 46 -25.26 4.89 5.82
C PRO A 46 -24.92 5.85 6.97
N THR A 47 -25.88 6.12 7.84
CA THR A 47 -25.68 6.97 9.03
C THR A 47 -24.60 6.44 9.96
N LEU A 48 -24.50 5.11 10.15
CA LEU A 48 -23.47 4.49 10.97
C LEU A 48 -22.08 4.66 10.35
N LEU A 49 -21.94 4.42 9.05
CA LEU A 49 -20.67 4.60 8.36
C LEU A 49 -20.22 6.08 8.41
N LEU A 50 -21.12 7.02 8.12
CA LEU A 50 -20.80 8.44 8.11
C LEU A 50 -20.44 8.92 9.53
N ALA A 51 -21.13 8.43 10.57
CA ALA A 51 -20.78 8.72 11.97
C ALA A 51 -19.41 8.17 12.34
N PHE A 52 -19.10 6.93 11.96
CA PHE A 52 -17.79 6.32 12.15
C PHE A 52 -16.66 7.12 11.47
N LEU A 53 -16.82 7.47 10.20
CA LEU A 53 -15.78 8.24 9.48
C LEU A 53 -15.62 9.65 10.06
N SER A 54 -16.72 10.25 10.53
CA SER A 54 -16.70 11.55 11.20
C SER A 54 -16.00 11.49 12.56
N SER A 55 -16.18 10.43 13.34
CA SER A 55 -15.49 10.27 14.63
C SER A 55 -13.98 10.09 14.47
N CYS A 56 -13.54 9.58 13.32
CA CYS A 56 -12.14 9.43 12.96
C CYS A 56 -11.51 10.71 12.36
N ALA A 57 -12.32 11.72 12.03
CA ALA A 57 -11.84 12.96 11.45
C ALA A 57 -10.88 13.69 12.41
N GLY A 58 -9.80 14.26 11.87
CA GLY A 58 -8.77 14.94 12.65
C GLY A 58 -7.75 14.01 13.32
N SER A 59 -8.07 12.72 13.51
CA SER A 59 -7.12 11.72 14.03
C SER A 59 -6.41 10.96 12.91
N TYR A 60 -7.08 10.79 11.77
CA TYR A 60 -6.55 10.08 10.60
C TYR A 60 -6.53 10.97 9.36
N SER A 61 -5.64 10.66 8.40
CA SER A 61 -5.62 11.33 7.11
C SER A 61 -6.86 10.97 6.29
N ALA A 62 -7.25 11.86 5.37
CA ALA A 62 -8.36 11.59 4.45
C ALA A 62 -8.14 10.32 3.61
N SER A 63 -6.89 10.03 3.23
CA SER A 63 -6.54 8.80 2.52
C SER A 63 -6.73 7.54 3.37
N ALA A 64 -6.45 7.60 4.68
CA ALA A 64 -6.71 6.49 5.59
C ALA A 64 -8.22 6.25 5.75
N LEU A 65 -9.02 7.30 5.91
CA LEU A 65 -10.48 7.18 5.99
C LEU A 65 -11.10 6.62 4.69
N ALA A 66 -10.57 7.03 3.54
CA ALA A 66 -10.98 6.46 2.26
C ALA A 66 -10.66 4.96 2.17
N ASN A 67 -9.49 4.54 2.68
CA ASN A 67 -9.12 3.13 2.76
C ASN A 67 -10.02 2.35 3.72
N TYR A 68 -10.43 2.93 4.85
CA TYR A 68 -11.38 2.31 5.77
C TYR A 68 -12.74 2.08 5.10
N ALA A 69 -13.28 3.11 4.43
CA ALA A 69 -14.52 2.99 3.67
C ALA A 69 -14.42 1.94 2.55
N ALA A 70 -13.29 1.88 1.85
CA ALA A 70 -13.03 0.88 0.82
C ALA A 70 -12.95 -0.54 1.38
N GLY A 71 -12.32 -0.72 2.56
CA GLY A 71 -12.27 -2.00 3.27
C GLY A 71 -13.63 -2.48 3.74
N LEU A 72 -14.44 -1.58 4.32
CA LEU A 72 -15.82 -1.87 4.71
C LEU A 72 -16.67 -2.23 3.49
N LYS A 73 -16.51 -1.53 2.36
CA LYS A 73 -17.18 -1.89 1.11
C LYS A 73 -16.74 -3.24 0.58
N ALA A 74 -15.44 -3.54 0.63
CA ALA A 74 -14.90 -4.84 0.23
C ALA A 74 -15.43 -5.96 1.12
N TRP A 75 -15.68 -5.73 2.42
CA TRP A 75 -16.28 -6.70 3.33
C TRP A 75 -17.71 -7.11 2.93
N HIS A 76 -18.50 -6.19 2.39
CA HIS A 76 -19.89 -6.48 1.99
C HIS A 76 -19.96 -7.45 0.82
N LEU A 77 -18.99 -7.41 -0.10
CA LEU A 77 -19.02 -8.16 -1.35
C LEU A 77 -18.97 -9.70 -1.12
N PRO A 78 -18.02 -10.26 -0.35
CA PRO A 78 -18.00 -11.69 -0.05
C PRO A 78 -19.20 -12.17 0.79
N HIS A 79 -19.81 -11.29 1.59
CA HIS A 79 -20.99 -11.59 2.41
C HIS A 79 -22.31 -11.47 1.64
N GLY A 80 -22.28 -11.02 0.37
CA GLY A 80 -23.49 -10.78 -0.41
C GLY A 80 -24.38 -9.67 0.15
N CYS A 81 -23.86 -8.82 1.06
CA CYS A 81 -24.61 -7.70 1.61
C CYS A 81 -24.67 -6.55 0.58
N PRO A 82 -25.81 -5.87 0.41
CA PRO A 82 -25.89 -4.71 -0.46
C PRO A 82 -25.08 -3.53 0.11
N TRP A 83 -24.35 -2.83 -0.75
CA TRP A 83 -23.72 -1.56 -0.42
C TRP A 83 -24.69 -0.40 -0.70
N ILE A 84 -25.36 0.08 0.35
CA ILE A 84 -26.43 1.09 0.26
C ILE A 84 -25.97 2.53 0.47
N VAL A 85 -24.68 2.76 0.70
CA VAL A 85 -24.12 4.08 0.98
C VAL A 85 -23.98 4.88 -0.31
N ASP A 86 -24.55 6.09 -0.33
CA ASP A 86 -24.43 7.01 -1.46
C ASP A 86 -22.98 7.52 -1.64
N ALA A 87 -22.52 7.53 -2.89
CA ALA A 87 -21.15 7.92 -3.21
C ALA A 87 -20.89 9.41 -2.98
N LYS A 88 -21.89 10.28 -3.12
CA LYS A 88 -21.75 11.72 -2.90
C LYS A 88 -21.69 12.03 -1.41
N GLU A 89 -22.52 11.38 -0.59
CA GLU A 89 -22.48 11.51 0.87
C GLU A 89 -21.13 11.05 1.43
N LEU A 90 -20.65 9.88 1.00
CA LEU A 90 -19.33 9.38 1.39
C LEU A 90 -18.23 10.36 0.99
N LYS A 91 -18.27 10.88 -0.24
CA LYS A 91 -17.30 11.87 -0.70
C LYS A 91 -17.35 13.15 0.15
N ALA A 92 -18.54 13.67 0.45
CA ALA A 92 -18.69 14.89 1.24
C ALA A 92 -18.08 14.75 2.65
N ILE A 93 -18.26 13.58 3.30
CA ILE A 93 -17.62 13.31 4.59
C ILE A 93 -16.10 13.21 4.46
N LEU A 94 -15.57 12.53 3.45
CA LEU A 94 -14.12 12.43 3.23
C LEU A 94 -13.49 13.80 2.95
N ASP A 95 -14.14 14.63 2.13
CA ASP A 95 -13.71 15.98 1.84
C ASP A 95 -13.77 16.87 3.11
N GLY A 96 -14.83 16.74 3.90
CA GLY A 96 -14.96 17.41 5.20
C GLY A 96 -13.85 16.99 6.18
N ALA A 97 -13.60 15.69 6.31
CA ALA A 97 -12.52 15.18 7.14
C ALA A 97 -11.14 15.67 6.67
N ALA A 98 -10.91 15.77 5.35
CA ALA A 98 -9.70 16.34 4.79
C ALA A 98 -9.51 17.83 5.14
N ALA A 99 -10.61 18.60 5.15
CA ALA A 99 -10.61 20.00 5.53
C ALA A 99 -10.31 20.20 7.02
N HIS A 100 -10.86 19.33 7.88
CA HIS A 100 -10.64 19.35 9.33
C HIS A 100 -9.35 18.67 9.79
N ALA A 101 -8.66 17.93 8.91
CA ALA A 101 -7.41 17.27 9.26
C ALA A 101 -6.32 18.30 9.62
N PRO A 102 -5.64 18.14 10.77
CA PRO A 102 -4.51 19.00 11.13
C PRO A 102 -3.41 18.90 10.07
N THR A 103 -2.67 20.00 9.91
CA THR A 103 -1.60 20.09 8.90
C THR A 103 -0.53 19.02 9.09
N SER A 104 -0.32 18.53 10.32
CA SER A 104 0.60 17.41 10.62
C SER A 104 0.21 16.09 9.94
N LEU A 105 -1.07 15.87 9.64
CA LEU A 105 -1.57 14.68 8.93
C LEU A 105 -1.55 14.85 7.41
N LYS A 106 -1.28 16.06 6.92
CA LYS A 106 -1.10 16.31 5.49
C LYS A 106 0.34 15.97 5.14
N CYS A 107 0.53 14.95 4.33
CA CYS A 107 1.84 14.60 3.81
C CYS A 107 2.38 15.78 2.98
N SER A 108 3.38 16.47 3.52
CA SER A 108 4.10 17.51 2.77
C SER A 108 4.74 16.88 1.55
N LYS A 109 4.77 17.59 0.43
CA LYS A 109 5.52 17.14 -0.74
C LYS A 109 6.98 16.92 -0.33
N CYS A 110 7.47 15.68 -0.43
CA CYS A 110 8.88 15.38 -0.21
C CYS A 110 9.71 16.11 -1.26
N ALA A 111 10.87 16.64 -0.87
CA ALA A 111 11.83 17.19 -1.81
C ALA A 111 12.28 16.08 -2.80
N PRO A 112 12.52 16.43 -4.08
CA PRO A 112 12.98 15.45 -5.04
C PRO A 112 14.34 14.89 -4.64
N PHE A 113 14.55 13.61 -4.90
CA PHE A 113 15.87 13.00 -4.82
C PHE A 113 16.69 13.48 -6.02
N THR A 114 17.93 13.94 -5.83
CA THR A 114 18.74 14.55 -6.88
C THR A 114 20.07 13.83 -7.10
N VAL A 115 20.73 14.11 -8.23
CA VAL A 115 22.07 13.59 -8.54
C VAL A 115 23.13 14.09 -7.55
N ASP A 116 22.93 15.29 -6.97
CA ASP A 116 23.81 15.79 -5.92
C ASP A 116 23.73 14.93 -4.66
N ILE A 117 22.52 14.50 -4.29
CA ILE A 117 22.31 13.56 -3.17
C ILE A 117 23.00 12.21 -3.48
N LEU A 118 22.88 11.70 -4.71
CA LEU A 118 23.62 10.50 -5.13
C LEU A 118 25.14 10.68 -5.00
N SER A 119 25.66 11.84 -5.37
CA SER A 119 27.09 12.16 -5.32
C SER A 119 27.60 12.23 -3.87
N ILE A 120 26.80 12.78 -2.96
CA ILE A 120 27.08 12.77 -1.52
C ILE A 120 27.06 11.34 -0.98
N ILE A 121 26.05 10.54 -1.32
CA ILE A 121 25.98 9.14 -0.89
C ILE A 121 27.21 8.36 -1.40
N ARG A 122 27.60 8.58 -2.66
CA ARG A 122 28.76 7.92 -3.27
C ARG A 122 30.07 8.20 -2.53
N SER A 123 30.26 9.40 -1.96
CA SER A 123 31.48 9.75 -1.22
C SER A 123 31.59 9.06 0.14
N HIS A 124 30.46 8.61 0.69
CA HIS A 124 30.40 7.93 2.00
C HIS A 124 30.31 6.41 1.91
N ILE A 125 30.12 5.83 0.72
CA ILE A 125 30.01 4.39 0.49
C ILE A 125 31.34 3.79 0.00
N ASN A 126 31.74 2.64 0.56
CA ASN A 126 32.91 1.88 0.13
C ASN A 126 32.55 0.80 -0.90
N LEU A 127 32.76 1.08 -2.20
CA LEU A 127 32.45 0.09 -3.26
C LEU A 127 33.33 -1.18 -3.25
N ASN A 128 34.36 -1.25 -2.41
CA ASN A 128 35.12 -2.50 -2.21
C ASN A 128 34.41 -3.46 -1.23
N ASP A 129 33.44 -2.97 -0.46
CA ASP A 129 32.57 -3.81 0.36
C ASP A 129 31.35 -4.23 -0.48
N PRO A 130 31.10 -5.55 -0.66
CA PRO A 130 30.00 -6.03 -1.51
C PRO A 130 28.61 -5.53 -1.10
N ARG A 131 28.39 -5.33 0.21
CA ARG A 131 27.11 -4.82 0.72
C ARG A 131 26.92 -3.37 0.30
N ASP A 132 27.90 -2.51 0.55
CA ASP A 132 27.92 -1.11 0.13
C ASP A 132 27.79 -0.95 -1.39
N ALA A 133 28.48 -1.79 -2.16
CA ALA A 133 28.36 -1.83 -3.61
C ALA A 133 26.93 -2.17 -4.07
N ALA A 134 26.30 -3.17 -3.46
CA ALA A 134 24.93 -3.57 -3.77
C ALA A 134 23.90 -2.47 -3.42
N ILE A 135 24.08 -1.79 -2.27
CA ILE A 135 23.23 -0.65 -1.87
C ILE A 135 23.34 0.47 -2.91
N PHE A 136 24.57 0.84 -3.30
CA PHE A 136 24.77 1.91 -4.27
C PHE A 136 24.22 1.55 -5.66
N ALA A 137 24.43 0.32 -6.12
CA ALA A 137 23.84 -0.18 -7.36
C ALA A 137 22.30 -0.11 -7.31
N CYS A 138 21.68 -0.55 -6.22
CA CYS A 138 20.22 -0.50 -6.05
C CYS A 138 19.70 0.94 -6.13
N ILE A 139 20.31 1.89 -5.40
CA ILE A 139 19.86 3.28 -5.37
C ILE A 139 20.01 3.94 -6.74
N THR A 140 21.17 3.77 -7.39
CA THR A 140 21.44 4.37 -8.71
C THR A 140 20.51 3.82 -9.79
N THR A 141 20.32 2.50 -9.85
CA THR A 141 19.38 1.88 -10.79
C THR A 141 17.97 2.40 -10.55
N THR A 142 17.49 2.35 -9.30
CA THR A 142 16.14 2.84 -8.93
C THR A 142 15.93 4.31 -9.34
N PHE A 143 16.94 5.15 -9.13
CA PHE A 143 16.90 6.56 -9.50
C PHE A 143 16.80 6.78 -11.02
N TYR A 144 17.70 6.17 -11.79
CA TYR A 144 17.77 6.41 -13.24
C TYR A 144 16.66 5.69 -14.02
N SER A 145 16.14 4.58 -13.50
CA SER A 145 15.00 3.88 -14.12
C SER A 145 13.64 4.42 -13.66
N ILE A 146 13.61 5.34 -12.68
CA ILE A 146 12.36 5.84 -12.06
C ILE A 146 11.53 4.67 -11.51
N ALA A 147 12.21 3.64 -11.00
CA ALA A 147 11.55 2.45 -10.49
C ALA A 147 11.14 2.62 -9.03
N ARG A 148 10.27 1.73 -8.57
CA ARG A 148 9.93 1.65 -7.14
C ARG A 148 11.01 0.84 -6.43
N LEU A 149 11.41 1.28 -5.23
CA LEU A 149 12.40 0.55 -4.43
C LEU A 149 11.98 -0.90 -4.16
N GLY A 150 10.68 -1.16 -4.00
CA GLY A 150 10.14 -2.50 -3.80
C GLY A 150 10.24 -3.44 -5.01
N GLU A 151 10.66 -2.95 -6.18
CA GLU A 151 10.96 -3.80 -7.34
C GLU A 151 12.38 -4.37 -7.27
N PHE A 152 13.29 -3.68 -6.57
CA PHE A 152 14.70 -4.05 -6.44
C PHE A 152 15.06 -4.57 -5.04
N THR A 153 14.13 -4.49 -4.09
CA THR A 153 14.36 -4.89 -2.69
C THR A 153 13.24 -5.78 -2.18
N VAL A 154 13.59 -6.66 -1.26
CA VAL A 154 12.63 -7.48 -0.52
C VAL A 154 12.26 -6.81 0.81
N PRO A 155 11.02 -6.96 1.30
CA PRO A 155 10.57 -6.27 2.52
C PRO A 155 11.33 -6.73 3.77
N THR A 156 11.86 -7.96 3.78
CA THR A 156 12.71 -8.49 4.85
C THR A 156 13.79 -9.40 4.26
N ILE A 157 14.90 -9.57 4.97
CA ILE A 157 15.99 -10.49 4.56
C ILE A 157 15.47 -11.92 4.36
N LYS A 158 14.48 -12.34 5.16
CA LYS A 158 13.88 -13.68 5.08
C LYS A 158 12.93 -13.88 3.89
N ALA A 159 12.51 -12.79 3.25
CA ALA A 159 11.61 -12.84 2.09
C ALA A 159 12.37 -13.10 0.77
N PHE A 160 13.71 -13.19 0.81
CA PHE A 160 14.51 -13.53 -0.36
C PHE A 160 14.29 -15.00 -0.78
N ASP A 161 13.67 -15.16 -1.95
CA ASP A 161 13.53 -16.44 -2.65
C ASP A 161 14.41 -16.43 -3.92
N PRO A 162 15.46 -17.26 -4.02
CA PRO A 162 16.36 -17.32 -5.18
C PRO A 162 15.67 -17.79 -6.47
N ASN A 163 14.48 -18.41 -6.40
CA ASN A 163 13.73 -18.79 -7.60
C ASN A 163 12.91 -17.63 -8.17
N LYS A 164 12.69 -16.56 -7.38
CA LYS A 164 11.88 -15.40 -7.77
C LYS A 164 12.71 -14.13 -7.92
N HIS A 165 13.78 -13.99 -7.14
CA HIS A 165 14.63 -12.81 -7.14
C HIS A 165 15.97 -13.11 -7.80
N VAL A 166 16.41 -12.17 -8.63
CA VAL A 166 17.67 -12.25 -9.38
C VAL A 166 18.84 -12.36 -8.41
N THR A 167 19.74 -13.29 -8.70
CA THR A 167 21.04 -13.44 -8.01
C THR A 167 22.18 -13.11 -8.97
N CYS A 168 23.41 -12.95 -8.47
CA CYS A 168 24.58 -12.84 -9.34
C CYS A 168 24.76 -14.08 -10.24
N ASP A 169 24.33 -15.26 -9.78
CA ASP A 169 24.38 -16.50 -10.56
C ASP A 169 23.34 -16.53 -11.70
N SER A 170 22.33 -15.67 -11.64
CA SER A 170 21.30 -15.53 -12.68
C SER A 170 21.79 -14.72 -13.88
N VAL A 171 22.91 -14.00 -13.74
CA VAL A 171 23.47 -13.13 -14.79
C VAL A 171 24.12 -13.98 -15.88
N SER A 172 23.62 -13.87 -17.11
CA SER A 172 24.18 -14.54 -18.28
C SER A 172 24.26 -13.60 -19.49
N ALA A 173 25.29 -13.77 -20.31
CA ALA A 173 25.39 -13.09 -21.59
C ALA A 173 24.46 -13.76 -22.60
N ALA A 174 23.64 -12.97 -23.28
CA ALA A 174 22.79 -13.40 -24.38
C ALA A 174 23.00 -12.48 -25.59
N VAL A 175 22.44 -12.87 -26.73
CA VAL A 175 22.47 -12.09 -27.97
C VAL A 175 21.03 -11.81 -28.38
N ASP A 176 20.70 -10.56 -28.66
CA ASP A 176 19.37 -10.18 -29.12
C ASP A 176 19.12 -10.62 -30.57
N HIS A 177 17.91 -10.36 -31.08
CA HIS A 177 17.55 -10.71 -32.46
C HIS A 177 18.35 -9.94 -33.53
N ASN A 178 19.06 -8.88 -33.15
CA ASN A 178 19.91 -8.07 -34.02
C ASN A 178 21.40 -8.44 -33.93
N GLY A 179 21.75 -9.45 -33.14
CA GLY A 179 23.16 -9.83 -32.94
C GLY A 179 23.91 -9.00 -31.90
N LEU A 180 23.21 -8.16 -31.12
CA LEU A 180 23.83 -7.30 -30.10
C LEU A 180 23.94 -8.04 -28.76
N PRO A 181 25.06 -7.89 -28.03
CA PRO A 181 25.23 -8.51 -26.72
C PRO A 181 24.29 -7.85 -25.71
N VAL A 182 23.50 -8.66 -25.02
CA VAL A 182 22.60 -8.23 -23.96
C VAL A 182 22.86 -9.04 -22.69
N THR A 183 22.71 -8.40 -21.54
CA THR A 183 22.80 -9.09 -20.24
C THR A 183 21.40 -9.59 -19.87
N LYS A 184 21.27 -10.90 -19.66
CA LYS A 184 20.07 -11.55 -19.17
C LYS A 184 20.20 -11.79 -17.67
N PHE A 185 19.12 -11.53 -16.95
CA PHE A 185 18.98 -11.69 -15.51
C PHE A 185 17.90 -12.72 -15.21
#